data_AF-A0A4E0QTG8-F1
#
_entry.id   AF-A0A4E0QTG8-F1
#
_cell.length_a   1.000
_cell.length_b   1.000
_cell.length_c   1.000
_cell.angle_alpha   90.00
_cell.angle_beta   90.00
_cell.angle_gamma   90.00
#
_symmetry.space_group_name_H-M   'P 1'
#
loop_
_entity.id
_entity.type
_entity.pdbx_description
1 polymer ?
#
loop_
_entity_poly.entity_id
_entity_poly.type
_entity_poly.pdbx_seq_one_letter_code
_entity_poly.pdbx_strand_id
1 'polypeptide(L)' 'MRANLVSIGNSKAIFLPDIVLERCQLSNVVELKIEANHLEIHAVKPPRTGWNEQFARMAR' A
#
# COMPACT_ATOMS: atom_id res chain seq x y z
N MET A 1 -5.49 -12.27 10.96
CA MET A 1 -4.17 -12.22 11.63
C MET A 1 -4.25 -11.21 12.76
N ARG A 2 -3.54 -11.40 13.88
CA ARG A 2 -3.46 -10.40 14.96
C ARG A 2 -2.05 -9.85 14.99
N ALA A 3 -1.90 -8.53 15.08
CA ALA A 3 -0.61 -7.85 15.21
C ALA A 3 -0.69 -6.87 16.39
N ASN A 4 0.42 -6.69 17.08
CA ASN A 4 0.51 -5.75 18.19
C ASN A 4 0.86 -4.35 17.67
N LEU A 5 0.27 -3.34 18.28
CA LEU A 5 0.67 -1.95 18.11
C LEU A 5 1.85 -1.66 19.05
N VAL A 6 3.00 -1.33 18.47
CA VAL A 6 4.22 -1.00 19.20
C VAL A 6 4.43 0.50 19.19
N SER A 7 4.79 1.08 20.34
CA SER A 7 5.05 2.51 20.44
C SER A 7 6.38 2.88 19.79
N ILE A 8 6.38 3.90 18.94
CA ILE A 8 7.58 4.51 18.38
C ILE A 8 7.45 6.04 18.58
N GLY A 9 8.03 6.54 19.66
CA GLY A 9 7.85 7.93 20.08
C GLY A 9 6.37 8.27 20.30
N ASN A 10 5.89 9.32 19.64
CA ASN A 10 4.49 9.76 19.67
C ASN A 10 3.58 8.98 18.70
N SER A 11 4.13 8.01 17.99
CA SER A 11 3.42 7.20 16.98
C SER A 11 3.28 5.75 17.42
N LYS A 12 2.48 4.99 16.66
CA LYS A 12 2.35 3.54 16.79
C LYS A 12 2.72 2.88 15.47
N ALA A 13 3.34 1.70 15.56
CA ALA A 13 3.66 0.86 14.41
C ALA A 13 3.03 -0.52 14.56
N ILE A 14 2.69 -1.13 13.43
CA ILE A 14 2.36 -2.55 13.32
C ILE A 14 3.45 -3.24 12.51
N PHE A 15 3.84 -4.44 12.92
CA PHE A 15 4.78 -5.25 12.14
C PHE A 15 4.00 -6.12 11.17
N LEU A 16 4.24 -5.91 9.87
CA LEU A 16 3.69 -6.74 8.81
C LEU A 16 4.73 -7.81 8.44
N PRO A 17 4.40 -9.11 8.55
CA PRO A 17 5.27 -10.18 8.07
C PRO A 17 5.46 -10.09 6.55
N ASP A 18 6.61 -10.58 6.04
CA ASP A 18 6.96 -10.53 4.61
C ASP A 18 5.86 -11.12 3.71
N ILE A 19 5.22 -12.21 4.15
CA ILE A 19 4.11 -12.82 3.41
C ILE A 19 2.92 -11.88 3.17
N VAL A 20 2.69 -10.91 4.06
CA VAL A 20 1.64 -9.90 3.89
C VAL A 20 2.10 -8.84 2.90
N LEU A 21 3.35 -8.39 3.00
CA LEU A 21 3.94 -7.44 2.08
C LEU A 21 3.88 -7.97 0.64
N GLU A 22 4.28 -9.23 0.43
CA GLU A 22 4.25 -9.89 -0.88
C GLU A 22 2.84 -10.05 -1.43
N ARG A 23 1.91 -10.59 -0.63
CA ARG A 23 0.53 -10.85 -1.08
C ARG A 23 -0.24 -9.57 -1.40
N CYS A 24 0.01 -8.50 -0.63
CA CYS A 24 -0.62 -7.21 -0.84
C CYS A 24 0.19 -6.30 -1.78
N GLN A 25 1.33 -6.78 -2.31
CA GLN A 25 2.23 -6.04 -3.19
C GLN A 25 2.63 -4.68 -2.59
N LEU A 26 2.77 -4.63 -1.26
CA LEU A 26 3.17 -3.44 -0.54
C LEU A 26 4.68 -3.24 -0.70
N SER A 27 5.07 -2.01 -0.98
CA SER A 27 6.47 -1.60 -1.08
C SER A 27 6.83 -0.65 0.07
N ASN A 28 7.93 0.07 -0.06
CA ASN A 28 8.39 1.03 0.95
C ASN A 28 7.41 2.21 1.15
N VAL A 29 6.57 2.49 0.15
CA VAL A 29 5.55 3.55 0.23
C VAL A 29 4.18 2.93 0.03
N VAL A 30 3.26 3.28 0.92
CA VAL A 30 1.88 2.81 0.95
C VAL A 30 0.93 3.99 1.08
N GLU A 31 -0.28 3.86 0.57
CA GLU A 31 -1.35 4.82 0.80
C GLU A 31 -2.19 4.35 1.99
N LEU A 32 -2.51 5.29 2.87
CA LEU A 32 -3.34 5.05 4.05
C LEU A 32 -4.69 5.73 3.86
N LYS A 33 -5.78 4.98 4.02
CA LYS A 33 -7.14 5.50 3.96
C LYS A 33 -7.86 5.22 5.27
N ILE A 34 -8.34 6.27 5.92
CA ILE A 34 -9.10 6.15 7.17
C ILE A 34 -10.58 6.07 6.80
N GLU A 35 -11.19 4.94 7.12
CA GLU A 35 -12.62 4.73 7.05
C GLU A 35 -13.24 4.83 8.46
N ALA A 36 -14.57 4.88 8.53
CA ALA A 36 -15.29 5.13 9.79
C ALA A 36 -14.94 4.15 10.93
N ASN A 37 -14.52 2.92 10.62
CA ASN A 37 -14.22 1.89 11.61
C ASN A 37 -12.89 1.15 11.38
N HIS A 38 -12.11 1.50 10.35
CA HIS A 38 -10.88 0.81 10.04
C HIS A 38 -9.90 1.67 9.23
N LEU A 39 -8.64 1.24 9.21
CA LEU A 39 -7.59 1.79 8.37
C LEU A 39 -7.33 0.82 7.22
N GLU A 40 -7.41 1.30 5.99
CA GLU A 40 -6.98 0.55 4.80
C GLU A 40 -5.56 0.95 4.42
N ILE A 41 -4.75 -0.02 4.02
CA ILE A 41 -3.38 0.17 3.54
C ILE A 41 -3.33 -0.37 2.11
N HIS A 42 -3.00 0.50 1.16
CA HIS A 42 -2.94 0.17 -0.27
C HIS A 42 -1.53 0.31 -0.80
N ALA A 43 -1.17 -0.54 -1.77
CA ALA A 43 0.06 -0.38 -2.51
C ALA A 43 0.01 0.90 -3.34
N VAL A 44 1.05 1.74 -3.26
CA VAL A 44 1.14 2.92 -4.12
C VAL A 44 1.29 2.45 -5.57
N LYS A 45 0.34 2.85 -6.42
CA LYS A 45 0.51 2.70 -7.86
C LYS A 45 1.45 3.78 -8.36
N PRO A 46 2.50 3.44 -9.13
CA PRO A 46 3.34 4.44 -9.77
C PRO A 46 2.46 5.43 -10.57
N PRO A 47 2.76 6.75 -10.55
CA PRO A 47 1.93 7.78 -11.17
C PRO A 47 1.73 7.63 -12.69
N ARG A 48 2.47 6.71 -13.34
CA ARG A 48 2.35 6.40 -14.77
C ARG A 48 2.11 4.91 -15.07
N THR A 49 1.57 4.17 -14.12
CA THR A 49 1.18 2.77 -14.34
C THR A 49 0.16 2.72 -15.48
N GLY A 50 0.42 1.88 -16.50
CA GLY A 50 -0.46 1.73 -17.65
C GLY A 50 -0.33 2.81 -18.74
N TRP A 51 0.52 3.83 -18.58
CA TRP A 51 0.70 4.87 -19.61
C TRP A 51 1.17 4.27 -20.95
N ASN A 52 2.15 3.36 -20.91
CA ASN A 52 2.65 2.70 -22.13
C ASN A 52 1.54 1.97 -22.90
N GLU A 53 0.61 1.30 -22.19
CA GLU A 53 -0.52 0.61 -22.82
C GLU A 53 -1.53 1.59 -23.42
N GLN A 54 -1.79 2.71 -22.74
CA GLN A 54 -2.68 3.75 -23.27
C GLN A 54 -2.07 4.45 -24.49
N PHE A 55 -0.78 4.77 -24.46
CA PHE A 55 -0.08 5.33 -25.62
C PHE A 55 -0.05 4.35 -26.80
N ALA A 56 0.18 3.06 -26.55
CA ALA A 56 0.14 2.03 -27.60
C ALA A 56 -1.27 1.89 -28.23
N ARG A 57 -2.33 2.09 -27.46
CA ARG A 57 -3.72 2.11 -27.97
C ARG A 57 -4.02 3.36 -28.80
N MET A 58 -3.45 4.50 -28.45
CA MET A 58 -3.62 5.76 -29.18
C MET A 58 -2.80 5.82 -30.48
N ALA A 59 -1.72 5.05 -30.57
CA ALA A 59 -0.87 4.96 -31.77
C ALA A 59 -1.41 3.98 -32.84
N ARG A 60 -2.63 3.46 -32.64
CA ARG A 60 -3.39 2.66 -33.61
C ARG A 60 -4.47 3.51 -34.27
#